data_AF-A0A960I5M6-F1
#
_entry.id   AF-A0A960I5M6-F1
#
_cell.length_a   1.000
_cell.length_b   1.000
_cell.length_c   1.000
_cell.angle_alpha   90.00
_cell.angle_beta   90.00
_cell.angle_gamma   90.00
#
_symmetry.space_group_name_H-M   'P 1'
#
loop_
_entity.id
_entity.type
_entity.pdbx_description
1 polymer ?
#
loop_
_entity_poly.entity_id
_entity_poly.type
_entity_poly.pdbx_seq_one_letter_code
_entity_poly.pdbx_strand_id
1 'polypeptide(L)'
;MKKLVAVLAISAFLLGACGDDDDSAGGGGDVASGPLVDAIVNQMLADAEPGDPLGETEARCFAGRFVGEVGEDRLAELGVSADNVNGGQEFDDIDFSDEEIETAGNIMLDCVDIRALMVQGMVESGATQDQAECIADAIPEETFRSLLVASLTGTEDVSGPEFDEAAATAASDCGLG
;
A
#
# COMPACT_ATOMS: atom_id res chain seq x y z
N MET A 1 -48.85 1.32 46.50
CA MET A 1 -47.95 0.46 47.31
C MET A 1 -47.25 -0.51 46.37
N LYS A 2 -45.90 -0.54 46.43
CA LYS A 2 -44.94 -1.35 45.65
C LYS A 2 -44.80 -0.97 44.16
N LYS A 3 -43.62 -0.86 43.56
CA LYS A 3 -42.22 -0.60 43.95
C LYS A 3 -41.51 -0.31 42.61
N LEU A 4 -40.62 0.69 42.60
CA LEU A 4 -39.75 1.10 41.48
C LEU A 4 -38.98 -0.08 40.85
N VAL A 5 -38.87 -0.12 39.51
CA VAL A 5 -37.62 -0.39 38.77
C VAL A 5 -37.70 0.34 37.43
N ALA A 6 -36.68 1.14 37.15
CA ALA A 6 -36.46 1.89 35.91
C ALA A 6 -35.82 0.99 34.84
N VAL A 7 -36.24 1.12 33.58
CA VAL A 7 -35.38 0.85 32.42
C VAL A 7 -35.68 1.91 31.36
N LEU A 8 -34.77 2.88 31.28
CA LEU A 8 -34.62 3.82 30.18
C LEU A 8 -34.09 3.01 28.98
N ALA A 9 -34.97 2.64 28.05
CA ALA A 9 -34.55 2.19 26.72
C ALA A 9 -34.54 3.42 25.80
N ILE A 10 -33.41 4.12 25.77
CA ILE A 10 -33.14 5.16 24.77
C ILE A 10 -32.82 4.41 23.47
N SER A 11 -33.77 4.43 22.55
CA SER A 11 -33.53 4.06 21.15
C SER A 11 -32.65 5.14 20.50
N ALA A 12 -31.35 4.89 20.44
CA ALA A 12 -30.43 5.64 19.61
C ALA A 12 -30.07 4.78 18.38
N PHE A 13 -30.58 5.21 17.23
CA PHE A 13 -30.16 4.78 15.91
C PHE A 13 -28.69 5.24 15.73
N LEU A 14 -27.75 4.30 15.65
CA LEU A 14 -26.38 4.57 15.21
C LEU A 14 -26.14 3.73 13.96
N LEU A 15 -26.15 4.40 12.81
CA LEU A 15 -25.49 3.95 11.59
C LEU A 15 -24.05 4.47 11.67
N GLY A 16 -23.06 3.57 11.58
CA GLY A 16 -21.65 3.94 11.45
C GLY A 16 -20.64 2.90 11.94
N ALA A 17 -20.29 1.98 11.02
CA ALA A 17 -18.98 1.34 10.83
C ALA A 17 -18.41 0.29 11.82
N CYS A 18 -17.81 -0.74 11.20
CA CYS A 18 -16.99 -1.87 11.70
C CYS A 18 -17.72 -2.91 12.58
N GLY A 19 -17.62 -4.21 12.34
CA GLY A 19 -16.61 -5.00 11.65
C GLY A 19 -16.54 -6.30 12.44
N ASP A 20 -16.95 -7.40 11.82
CA ASP A 20 -17.06 -8.74 12.40
C ASP A 20 -15.64 -9.31 12.62
N ASP A 21 -15.46 -9.96 13.78
CA ASP A 21 -14.32 -10.70 14.33
C ASP A 21 -13.16 -11.13 13.38
N ASP A 22 -11.92 -10.74 13.69
CA ASP A 22 -10.81 -11.62 14.11
C ASP A 22 -9.56 -10.79 14.52
N ASP A 23 -8.82 -11.27 15.51
CA ASP A 23 -7.68 -10.63 16.15
C ASP A 23 -6.49 -10.37 15.20
N SER A 24 -6.13 -9.11 14.94
CA SER A 24 -4.74 -8.67 14.75
C SER A 24 -4.61 -7.15 14.85
N ALA A 25 -3.77 -6.72 15.79
CA ALA A 25 -3.37 -5.32 15.96
C ALA A 25 -2.45 -4.89 14.81
N GLY A 26 -2.91 -3.97 13.96
CA GLY A 26 -2.10 -3.26 12.97
C GLY A 26 -2.72 -1.89 12.70
N GLY A 27 -1.95 -0.82 12.81
CA GLY A 27 -2.44 0.57 12.89
C GLY A 27 -3.21 1.04 11.65
N GLY A 28 -4.54 0.99 11.73
CA GLY A 28 -5.43 1.65 10.78
C GLY A 28 -5.54 3.14 11.07
N GLY A 29 -4.64 3.94 10.49
CA GLY A 29 -4.96 5.35 10.26
C GLY A 29 -6.18 5.45 9.34
N ASP A 30 -7.04 6.44 9.57
CA ASP A 30 -8.30 6.64 8.86
C ASP A 30 -8.09 6.67 7.34
N VAL A 31 -8.31 5.54 6.66
CA VAL A 31 -8.26 5.46 5.20
C VAL A 31 -9.45 6.24 4.63
N ALA A 32 -9.17 7.20 3.74
CA ALA A 32 -10.23 7.92 3.07
C ALA A 32 -11.11 6.94 2.27
N SER A 33 -12.39 7.27 2.18
CA SER A 33 -13.38 6.47 1.47
C SER A 33 -14.26 7.41 0.66
N GLY A 34 -14.55 7.06 -0.58
CA GLY A 34 -15.35 7.91 -1.44
C GLY A 34 -15.28 7.51 -2.92
N PRO A 35 -16.04 8.21 -3.78
CA PRO A 35 -16.12 7.88 -5.20
C PRO A 35 -14.79 8.03 -5.93
N LEU A 36 -13.90 8.93 -5.48
CA LEU A 36 -12.56 9.05 -6.02
C LEU A 36 -11.69 7.84 -5.66
N VAL A 37 -11.70 7.42 -4.40
CA VAL A 37 -11.00 6.21 -3.93
C VAL A 37 -11.48 4.99 -4.72
N ASP A 38 -12.80 4.81 -4.85
CA ASP A 38 -13.36 3.69 -5.61
C ASP A 38 -12.95 3.74 -7.10
N ALA A 39 -12.88 4.92 -7.71
CA ALA A 39 -12.43 5.06 -9.10
C ALA A 39 -10.95 4.66 -9.26
N ILE A 40 -10.08 5.11 -8.35
CA ILE A 40 -8.65 4.76 -8.34
C ILE A 40 -8.47 3.25 -8.17
N VAL A 41 -9.15 2.65 -7.19
CA VAL A 41 -9.09 1.19 -6.95
C VAL A 41 -9.51 0.41 -8.19
N ASN A 42 -10.61 0.79 -8.82
CA ASN A 42 -11.09 0.09 -10.01
C ASN A 42 -10.11 0.19 -11.18
N GLN A 43 -9.46 1.34 -11.34
CA GLN A 43 -8.46 1.51 -12.39
C GLN A 43 -7.21 0.67 -12.10
N MET A 44 -6.67 0.72 -10.89
CA MET A 44 -5.53 -0.13 -10.49
C MET A 44 -5.81 -1.62 -10.71
N LEU A 45 -7.00 -2.10 -10.34
CA LEU A 45 -7.39 -3.49 -10.53
C LEU A 45 -7.68 -3.85 -12.00
N ALA A 46 -8.04 -2.88 -12.82
CA ALA A 46 -8.23 -3.09 -14.26
C ALA A 46 -6.89 -3.22 -15.00
N ASP A 47 -5.86 -2.54 -14.51
CA ASP A 47 -4.49 -2.61 -15.03
C ASP A 47 -3.65 -3.74 -14.41
N ALA A 48 -4.07 -4.30 -13.27
CA ALA A 48 -3.38 -5.41 -12.62
C ALA A 48 -3.38 -6.69 -13.48
N GLU A 49 -2.21 -7.31 -13.63
CA GLU A 49 -2.05 -8.58 -14.33
C GLU A 49 -2.25 -9.77 -13.37
N PRO A 50 -2.61 -10.96 -13.89
CA PRO A 50 -2.69 -12.16 -13.06
C PRO A 50 -1.33 -12.50 -12.44
N GLY A 51 -1.22 -12.32 -11.12
CA GLY A 51 0.03 -12.47 -10.37
C GLY A 51 0.58 -11.15 -9.80
N ASP A 52 -0.06 -10.02 -10.10
CA ASP A 52 0.29 -8.75 -9.47
C ASP A 52 0.09 -8.80 -7.95
N PRO A 53 1.00 -8.18 -7.19
CA PRO A 53 0.87 -8.07 -5.75
C PRO A 53 -0.25 -7.14 -5.28
N LEU A 54 -0.75 -6.29 -6.19
CA LEU A 54 -1.80 -5.33 -5.92
C LEU A 54 -3.17 -6.01 -6.00
N GLY A 55 -3.59 -6.62 -4.89
CA GLY A 55 -4.96 -7.07 -4.70
C GLY A 55 -5.93 -5.92 -4.39
N GLU A 56 -7.22 -6.25 -4.27
CA GLU A 56 -8.25 -5.27 -3.93
C GLU A 56 -7.97 -4.58 -2.58
N THR A 57 -7.44 -5.33 -1.61
CA THR A 57 -7.09 -4.80 -0.29
C THR A 57 -5.97 -3.77 -0.37
N GLU A 58 -4.90 -4.10 -1.08
CA GLU A 58 -3.71 -3.26 -1.28
C GLU A 58 -4.08 -2.00 -2.07
N ALA A 59 -4.83 -2.15 -3.16
CA ALA A 59 -5.31 -1.04 -3.97
C ALA A 59 -6.18 -0.09 -3.13
N ARG A 60 -7.07 -0.64 -2.28
CA ARG A 60 -7.94 0.16 -1.41
C ARG A 60 -7.17 0.86 -0.30
N CYS A 61 -6.16 0.20 0.27
CA CYS A 61 -5.25 0.82 1.23
C CYS A 61 -4.52 2.00 0.58
N PHE A 62 -3.91 1.78 -0.58
CA PHE A 62 -3.14 2.80 -1.29
C PHE A 62 -4.04 3.99 -1.66
N ALA A 63 -5.14 3.75 -2.38
CA ALA A 63 -6.04 4.80 -2.83
C ALA A 63 -6.65 5.58 -1.66
N GLY A 64 -7.05 4.89 -0.58
CA GLY A 64 -7.64 5.52 0.59
C GLY A 64 -6.63 6.40 1.35
N ARG A 65 -5.39 5.93 1.53
CA ARG A 65 -4.36 6.75 2.18
C ARG A 65 -3.87 7.87 1.28
N PHE A 66 -3.69 7.64 -0.01
CA PHE A 66 -3.22 8.67 -0.95
C PHE A 66 -4.20 9.83 -1.03
N VAL A 67 -5.50 9.55 -1.17
CA VAL A 67 -6.55 10.58 -1.13
C VAL A 67 -6.62 11.26 0.23
N GLY A 68 -6.40 10.52 1.33
CA GLY A 68 -6.39 11.07 2.68
C GLY A 68 -5.22 12.02 2.96
N GLU A 69 -4.02 11.68 2.50
CA GLU A 69 -2.78 12.44 2.74
C GLU A 69 -2.62 13.62 1.76
N VAL A 70 -2.87 13.40 0.46
CA VAL A 70 -2.78 14.48 -0.55
C VAL A 70 -4.00 15.41 -0.47
N GLY A 71 -5.18 14.83 -0.19
CA GLY A 71 -6.45 15.56 -0.08
C GLY A 71 -7.21 15.66 -1.40
N GLU A 72 -8.54 15.53 -1.34
CA GLU A 72 -9.42 15.60 -2.51
C GLU A 72 -9.36 16.97 -3.23
N ASP A 73 -9.19 18.07 -2.49
CA ASP A 73 -9.11 19.41 -3.09
C ASP A 73 -7.87 19.54 -3.99
N ARG A 74 -6.71 19.08 -3.50
CA ARG A 74 -5.45 19.11 -4.24
C ARG A 74 -5.50 18.19 -5.46
N LEU A 75 -6.05 16.99 -5.29
CA LEU A 75 -6.28 16.05 -6.39
C LEU A 75 -7.19 16.67 -7.47
N ALA A 76 -8.26 17.36 -7.06
CA ALA A 76 -9.14 18.06 -8.01
C ALA A 76 -8.43 19.19 -8.76
N GLU A 77 -7.53 19.96 -8.12
CA GLU A 77 -6.70 20.98 -8.77
C GLU A 77 -5.77 20.39 -9.84
N LEU A 78 -5.28 19.18 -9.61
CA LEU A 78 -4.47 18.40 -10.56
C LEU A 78 -5.32 17.72 -11.64
N GLY A 79 -6.64 17.91 -11.64
CA GLY A 79 -7.55 17.25 -12.56
C GLY A 79 -7.82 15.78 -12.21
N VAL A 80 -7.42 15.31 -11.03
CA VAL A 80 -7.73 13.97 -10.53
C VAL A 80 -9.10 13.99 -9.90
N SER A 81 -10.06 13.39 -10.58
CA SER A 81 -11.44 13.24 -10.12
C SER A 81 -11.98 11.88 -10.49
N ALA A 82 -13.03 11.42 -9.81
CA ALA A 82 -13.66 10.14 -10.13
C ALA A 82 -14.08 10.07 -11.61
N ASP A 83 -14.58 11.16 -12.18
CA ASP A 83 -14.99 11.22 -13.59
C ASP A 83 -13.78 11.08 -14.54
N ASN A 84 -12.65 11.72 -14.23
CA ASN A 84 -11.47 11.67 -15.08
C ASN A 84 -10.73 10.34 -15.00
N VAL A 85 -10.61 9.77 -13.79
CA VAL A 85 -10.02 8.43 -13.59
C VAL A 85 -10.84 7.37 -14.32
N ASN A 86 -12.18 7.39 -14.18
CA ASN A 86 -13.06 6.49 -14.94
C ASN A 86 -13.05 6.78 -16.46
N GLY A 87 -12.63 7.97 -16.86
CA GLY A 87 -12.41 8.37 -18.26
C GLY A 87 -11.12 7.82 -18.87
N GLY A 88 -10.29 7.11 -18.09
CA GLY A 88 -9.02 6.56 -18.54
C GLY A 88 -7.85 7.54 -18.41
N GLN A 89 -7.90 8.45 -17.43
CA GLN A 89 -6.76 9.31 -17.13
C GLN A 89 -5.58 8.48 -16.62
N GLU A 90 -4.43 8.62 -17.28
CA GLU A 90 -3.17 8.03 -16.82
C GLU A 90 -2.58 8.90 -15.70
N PHE A 91 -2.14 8.25 -14.62
CA PHE A 91 -1.59 8.95 -13.47
C PHE A 91 -0.20 9.54 -13.72
N ASP A 92 0.53 8.98 -14.68
CA ASP A 92 1.89 9.39 -15.06
C ASP A 92 1.92 10.75 -15.79
N ASP A 93 0.80 11.18 -16.36
CA ASP A 93 0.66 12.47 -17.06
C ASP A 93 0.32 13.64 -16.11
N ILE A 94 0.12 13.35 -14.81
CA ILE A 94 -0.24 14.35 -13.81
C ILE A 94 1.04 14.96 -13.23
N ASP A 95 1.08 16.29 -13.16
CA ASP A 95 2.19 17.07 -12.59
C ASP A 95 2.16 17.05 -11.06
N PHE A 96 2.43 15.88 -10.48
CA PHE A 96 2.66 15.73 -9.04
C PHE A 96 4.00 16.36 -8.65
N SER A 97 4.03 17.01 -7.50
CA SER A 97 5.29 17.45 -6.88
C SER A 97 6.12 16.26 -6.38
N ASP A 98 7.43 16.47 -6.22
CA ASP A 98 8.33 15.44 -5.68
C ASP A 98 7.86 14.92 -4.31
N GLU A 99 7.30 15.79 -3.46
CA GLU A 99 6.74 15.44 -2.15
C GLU A 99 5.49 14.54 -2.27
N GLU A 100 4.63 14.78 -3.28
CA GLU A 100 3.44 13.96 -3.54
C GLU A 100 3.83 12.57 -4.08
N ILE A 101 4.87 12.50 -4.92
CA ILE A 101 5.42 11.23 -5.42
C ILE A 101 6.08 10.43 -4.28
N GLU A 102 6.87 11.09 -3.44
CA GLU A 102 7.47 10.45 -2.26
C GLU A 102 6.39 9.94 -1.31
N THR A 103 5.33 10.72 -1.09
CA THR A 103 4.17 10.32 -0.28
C THR A 103 3.47 9.09 -0.87
N ALA A 104 3.24 9.06 -2.18
CA ALA A 104 2.66 7.90 -2.86
C ALA A 104 3.52 6.64 -2.68
N GLY A 105 4.84 6.74 -2.92
CA GLY A 105 5.77 5.62 -2.73
C GLY A 105 5.77 5.10 -1.30
N ASN A 106 5.76 6.00 -0.33
CA ASN A 106 5.71 5.66 1.09
C ASN A 106 4.41 4.93 1.48
N ILE A 107 3.27 5.41 0.97
CA ILE A 107 1.97 4.78 1.20
C ILE A 107 1.92 3.39 0.57
N MET A 108 2.48 3.22 -0.63
CA MET A 108 2.52 1.93 -1.31
C MET A 108 3.29 0.89 -0.48
N LEU A 109 4.43 1.27 0.11
CA LEU A 109 5.22 0.40 1.00
C LEU A 109 4.49 0.05 2.29
N ASP A 110 3.71 0.97 2.83
CA ASP A 110 2.92 0.73 4.04
C ASP A 110 1.68 -0.16 3.75
N CYS A 111 1.20 -0.15 2.50
CA CYS A 111 0.00 -0.87 2.07
C CYS A 111 0.29 -2.25 1.47
N VAL A 112 1.50 -2.46 0.97
CA VAL A 112 1.91 -3.72 0.32
C VAL A 112 3.07 -4.32 1.11
N ASP A 113 2.96 -5.59 1.47
CA ASP A 113 4.06 -6.32 2.11
C ASP A 113 5.13 -6.70 1.07
N ILE A 114 5.98 -5.74 0.71
CA ILE A 114 7.08 -5.93 -0.25
C ILE A 114 8.03 -7.04 0.18
N ARG A 115 8.19 -7.26 1.49
CA ARG A 115 9.02 -8.33 2.03
C ARG A 115 8.42 -9.68 1.68
N ALA A 116 7.12 -9.87 1.91
CA ALA A 116 6.42 -11.08 1.51
C ALA A 116 6.50 -11.31 0.00
N LEU A 117 6.40 -10.25 -0.81
CA LEU A 117 6.53 -10.35 -2.28
C LEU A 117 7.94 -10.73 -2.73
N MET A 118 8.96 -10.16 -2.11
CA MET A 118 10.34 -10.56 -2.40
C MET A 118 10.55 -12.04 -2.07
N VAL A 119 10.07 -12.48 -0.90
CA VAL A 119 10.15 -13.88 -0.49
C VAL A 119 9.44 -14.77 -1.50
N GLN A 120 8.23 -14.40 -1.89
CA GLN A 120 7.43 -15.13 -2.87
C GLN A 120 8.17 -15.22 -4.21
N GLY A 121 8.66 -14.10 -4.75
CA GLY A 121 9.41 -14.08 -6.01
C GLY A 121 10.68 -14.94 -5.97
N MET A 122 11.40 -14.94 -4.84
CA MET A 122 12.58 -15.80 -4.65
C MET A 122 12.19 -17.28 -4.61
N VAL A 123 11.12 -17.64 -3.90
CA VAL A 123 10.61 -19.02 -3.86
C VAL A 123 10.15 -19.49 -5.25
N GLU A 124 9.44 -18.64 -5.98
CA GLU A 124 9.03 -18.92 -7.36
C GLU A 124 10.23 -19.07 -8.31
N SER A 125 11.32 -18.33 -8.06
CA SER A 125 12.58 -18.47 -8.79
C SER A 125 13.40 -19.72 -8.40
N GLY A 126 13.00 -20.43 -7.35
CA GLY A 126 13.58 -21.71 -6.94
C GLY A 126 14.40 -21.69 -5.64
N ALA A 127 14.41 -20.58 -4.89
CA ALA A 127 14.95 -20.56 -3.54
C ALA A 127 14.04 -21.36 -2.58
N THR A 128 14.60 -21.86 -1.48
CA THR A 128 13.76 -22.38 -0.40
C THR A 128 13.11 -21.22 0.38
N GLN A 129 12.00 -21.49 1.07
CA GLN A 129 11.35 -20.51 1.94
C GLN A 129 12.35 -19.87 2.92
N ASP A 130 13.12 -20.70 3.63
CA ASP A 130 14.11 -20.26 4.62
C ASP A 130 15.21 -19.38 3.99
N GLN A 131 15.62 -19.65 2.75
CA GLN A 131 16.62 -18.86 2.03
C GLN A 131 16.05 -17.51 1.61
N ALA A 132 14.83 -17.51 1.09
CA ALA A 132 14.13 -16.31 0.65
C ALA A 132 13.85 -15.35 1.83
N GLU A 133 13.38 -15.88 2.96
CA GLU A 133 13.18 -15.12 4.19
C GLU A 133 14.49 -14.54 4.72
N CYS A 134 15.56 -15.36 4.76
CA CYS A 134 16.88 -14.91 5.19
C CYS A 134 17.40 -13.72 4.37
N ILE A 135 17.27 -13.78 3.04
CA ILE A 135 17.72 -12.68 2.17
C ILE A 135 16.84 -11.46 2.33
N ALA A 136 15.52 -11.64 2.38
CA ALA A 136 14.60 -10.53 2.58
C ALA A 136 14.93 -9.81 3.90
N ASP A 137 15.15 -10.53 5.01
CA ASP A 137 15.56 -9.99 6.32
C ASP A 137 16.92 -9.29 6.32
N ALA A 138 17.84 -9.70 5.45
CA ALA A 138 19.13 -9.05 5.33
C ALA A 138 19.04 -7.66 4.68
N ILE A 139 17.98 -7.36 3.93
CA ILE A 139 17.79 -6.06 3.29
C ILE A 139 16.98 -5.14 4.22
N PRO A 140 17.54 -3.98 4.61
CA PRO A 140 16.83 -3.01 5.44
C PRO A 140 15.62 -2.42 4.72
N GLU A 141 14.54 -2.19 5.47
CA GLU A 141 13.31 -1.58 4.93
C GLU A 141 13.56 -0.18 4.35
N GLU A 142 14.47 0.58 4.97
CA GLU A 142 14.86 1.91 4.47
C GLU A 142 15.54 1.84 3.09
N THR A 143 16.29 0.78 2.83
CA THR A 143 16.91 0.53 1.51
C THR A 143 15.83 0.25 0.47
N PHE A 144 14.84 -0.59 0.78
CA PHE A 144 13.68 -0.80 -0.09
C PHE A 144 12.91 0.48 -0.38
N ARG A 145 12.69 1.28 0.66
CA ARG A 145 11.98 2.54 0.55
C ARG A 145 12.68 3.51 -0.38
N SER A 146 13.99 3.64 -0.21
CA SER A 146 14.80 4.47 -1.12
C SER A 146 14.78 3.94 -2.55
N LEU A 147 14.82 2.61 -2.75
CA LEU A 147 14.76 1.97 -4.06
C LEU A 147 13.44 2.25 -4.79
N LEU A 148 12.31 2.10 -4.09
CA LEU A 148 10.99 2.30 -4.69
C LEU A 148 10.78 3.78 -5.06
N VAL A 149 11.14 4.70 -4.17
CA VAL A 149 11.05 6.14 -4.46
C VAL A 149 11.96 6.53 -5.64
N ALA A 150 13.17 5.98 -5.72
CA ALA A 150 14.07 6.18 -6.86
C ALA A 150 13.46 5.63 -8.15
N SER A 151 12.83 4.45 -8.10
CA SER A 151 12.14 3.85 -9.24
C SER A 151 10.95 4.70 -9.72
N LEU A 152 10.15 5.25 -8.81
CA LEU A 152 8.99 6.09 -9.13
C LEU A 152 9.39 7.47 -9.68
N THR A 153 10.50 8.03 -9.19
CA THR A 153 11.04 9.31 -9.65
C THR A 153 11.94 9.17 -10.89
N GLY A 154 12.10 7.94 -11.42
CA GLY A 154 12.93 7.68 -12.59
C GLY A 154 14.42 7.95 -12.37
N THR A 155 14.90 7.93 -11.12
CA THR A 155 16.35 7.95 -10.84
C THR A 155 16.88 6.53 -11.02
N GLU A 156 17.40 6.25 -12.22
CA GLU A 156 17.76 4.92 -12.76
C GLU A 156 18.84 4.12 -11.99
N ASP A 157 19.27 4.54 -10.80
CA ASP A 157 20.30 3.85 -10.01
C ASP A 157 19.65 2.97 -8.91
N VAL A 158 18.71 2.13 -9.35
CA VAL A 158 18.00 1.12 -8.52
C VAL A 158 18.92 -0.08 -8.19
N SER A 159 20.11 -0.11 -8.81
CA SER A 159 21.17 -1.10 -8.64
C SER A 159 22.49 -0.39 -8.33
N GLY A 160 22.47 0.45 -7.30
CA GLY A 160 23.71 1.04 -6.79
C GLY A 160 24.65 -0.04 -6.28
N PRO A 161 25.97 0.17 -6.30
CA PRO A 161 26.95 -0.81 -5.84
C PRO A 161 26.73 -1.26 -4.39
N GLU A 162 26.07 -0.43 -3.57
CA GLU A 162 25.68 -0.77 -2.19
C GLU A 162 24.56 -1.81 -2.12
N PHE A 163 23.57 -1.74 -3.02
CA PHE A 163 22.50 -2.75 -3.10
C PHE A 163 23.04 -4.07 -3.63
N ASP A 164 23.89 -4.04 -4.67
CA ASP A 164 24.52 -5.24 -5.21
C ASP A 164 25.44 -5.92 -4.19
N GLU A 165 26.22 -5.15 -3.42
CA GLU A 165 27.09 -5.68 -2.37
C GLU A 165 26.26 -6.25 -1.21
N ALA A 166 25.18 -5.58 -0.80
CA ALA A 166 24.27 -6.07 0.23
C ALA A 166 23.57 -7.36 -0.21
N ALA A 167 23.04 -7.40 -1.44
CA ALA A 167 22.39 -8.57 -2.02
C ALA A 167 23.36 -9.75 -2.20
N ALA A 168 24.59 -9.50 -2.65
CA ALA A 168 25.62 -10.54 -2.79
C ALA A 168 26.05 -11.09 -1.43
N THR A 169 26.20 -10.22 -0.42
CA THR A 169 26.53 -10.63 0.95
C THR A 169 25.40 -11.48 1.53
N ALA A 170 24.15 -11.01 1.43
CA ALA A 170 22.96 -11.72 1.86
C ALA A 170 22.82 -13.08 1.17
N ALA A 171 23.03 -13.15 -0.15
CA ALA A 171 22.98 -14.41 -0.88
C ALA A 171 24.05 -15.41 -0.39
N SER A 172 25.26 -14.93 -0.08
CA SER A 172 26.32 -15.79 0.46
C SER A 172 26.04 -16.26 1.89
N ASP A 173 25.53 -15.38 2.75
CA ASP A 173 25.22 -15.69 4.15
C ASP A 173 23.97 -16.58 4.29
N CYS A 174 23.03 -16.45 3.36
CA CYS A 174 21.80 -17.24 3.29
C CYS A 174 21.95 -18.51 2.44
N GLY A 175 23.16 -18.83 1.97
CA GLY A 175 23.46 -20.11 1.31
C GLY A 175 22.92 -20.26 -0.11
N LEU A 176 22.78 -19.15 -0.84
CA LEU A 176 22.42 -19.06 -2.26
C LEU A 176 23.65 -19.00 -3.20
N GLY A 177 24.79 -19.54 -2.74
CA GLY A 177 26.08 -19.58 -3.46
C GLY A 177 26.66 -20.98 -3.64
#